data_AF-A0A016SQT6-F1
#
_entry.id   AF-A0A016SQT6-F1
#
_cell.length_a   1.000
_cell.length_b   1.000
_cell.length_c   1.000
_cell.angle_alpha   90.00
_cell.angle_beta   90.00
_cell.angle_gamma   90.00
#
_symmetry.space_group_name_H-M   'P 1'
#
loop_
_entity.id
_entity.type
_entity.pdbx_description
1 polymer ?
#
loop_
_entity_poly.entity_id
_entity_poly.type
_entity_poly.pdbx_seq_one_letter_code
_entity_poly.pdbx_strand_id
1 'polypeptide(L)' 'MSNIPIKDKNGKLLMSDEEQKNRWIEHFRDILNQPDPPHAYNFDDEREAIGAVDELDVNTGDISVEETETA' A
#
# COMPACT_ATOMS: atom_id res chain seq x y z
N MET A 1 0.94 -24.64 7.35
CA MET A 1 0.56 -23.54 6.44
C MET A 1 -0.95 -23.47 6.44
N SER A 2 -1.53 -22.36 6.88
CA SER A 2 -2.99 -22.21 6.94
C SER A 2 -3.53 -22.15 5.52
N ASN A 3 -4.36 -23.12 5.14
CA ASN A 3 -5.04 -23.18 3.85
C ASN A 3 -6.28 -22.28 3.88
N ILE A 4 -6.06 -20.97 3.97
CA ILE A 4 -7.14 -19.98 4.02
C ILE A 4 -7.61 -19.76 2.58
N PRO A 5 -8.88 -20.05 2.25
CA PRO A 5 -9.41 -19.83 0.91
C PRO A 5 -9.34 -18.34 0.52
N ILE A 6 -8.87 -18.05 -0.70
CA ILE A 6 -8.84 -16.68 -1.23
C ILE A 6 -10.00 -16.43 -2.20
N LYS A 7 -10.32 -15.18 -2.49
CA LYS A 7 -11.37 -14.83 -3.46
C LYS A 7 -10.81 -14.57 -4.85
N ASP A 8 -11.54 -14.98 -5.88
CA ASP A 8 -11.29 -14.58 -7.26
C ASP A 8 -11.69 -13.11 -7.50
N LYS A 9 -11.52 -12.62 -8.73
CA LYS A 9 -11.88 -11.24 -9.12
C LYS A 9 -13.38 -10.93 -8.98
N ASN A 10 -14.23 -11.95 -8.98
CA ASN A 10 -15.68 -11.84 -8.82
C ASN A 10 -16.14 -12.07 -7.37
N GLY A 11 -15.20 -12.28 -6.44
CA GLY A 11 -15.49 -12.55 -5.04
C GLY A 11 -15.80 -14.01 -4.69
N LYS A 12 -15.70 -14.95 -5.64
CA LYS A 12 -15.90 -16.39 -5.40
C LYS A 12 -14.71 -16.96 -4.63
N LEU A 13 -14.98 -17.76 -3.60
CA LEU A 13 -13.93 -18.44 -2.84
C LEU A 13 -13.27 -19.56 -3.67
N LEU A 14 -11.94 -19.58 -3.65
CA LEU A 14 -11.06 -20.56 -4.27
C LEU A 14 -10.51 -21.47 -3.18
N MET A 15 -10.88 -22.75 -3.25
CA MET A 15 -10.61 -23.71 -2.18
C MET A 15 -9.36 -24.54 -2.46
N SER A 16 -8.99 -24.76 -3.72
CA SER A 16 -7.85 -25.61 -4.07
C SER A 16 -6.54 -24.82 -4.19
N ASP A 17 -5.43 -25.42 -3.76
CA ASP A 17 -4.09 -24.81 -3.86
C ASP A 17 -3.73 -24.39 -5.30
N GLU A 18 -4.19 -25.15 -6.30
CA GLU A 18 -3.97 -24.85 -7.70
C GLU A 18 -4.72 -23.60 -8.15
N GLU A 19 -6.02 -23.48 -7.82
CA GLU A 19 -6.80 -22.27 -8.09
C GLU A 19 -6.20 -21.05 -7.40
N GLN A 20 -5.78 -21.20 -6.13
CA GLN A 20 -5.18 -20.10 -5.37
C GLN A 20 -3.84 -19.68 -6.00
N LYS A 21 -2.96 -20.62 -6.36
CA LYS A 21 -1.69 -20.32 -7.04
C LYS A 21 -1.92 -19.63 -8.38
N ASN A 22 -2.86 -20.10 -9.18
CA ASN A 22 -3.20 -19.49 -10.46
C ASN A 22 -3.71 -18.06 -10.28
N ARG A 23 -4.57 -17.82 -9.27
CA ARG A 23 -5.06 -16.49 -8.91
C ARG A 23 -3.94 -15.54 -8.46
N TRP A 24 -2.93 -16.05 -7.75
CA TRP A 24 -1.74 -15.28 -7.39
C TRP A 24 -0.88 -14.93 -8.62
N ILE A 25 -0.62 -15.89 -9.50
CA ILE A 25 0.15 -15.67 -10.74
C ILE A 25 -0.53 -14.60 -11.60
N GLU A 26 -1.85 -14.69 -11.78
CA GLU A 26 -2.64 -13.69 -12.49
C GLU A 26 -2.49 -12.30 -11.86
N HIS A 27 -2.68 -12.20 -10.53
CA HIS A 27 -2.58 -10.92 -9.82
C HIS A 27 -1.23 -10.25 -10.00
N PHE A 28 -0.15 -11.00 -9.78
CA PHE A 28 1.19 -10.44 -9.86
C PHE A 28 1.58 -10.12 -11.30
N ARG A 29 1.11 -10.88 -12.29
CA ARG A 29 1.33 -10.53 -13.69
C ARG A 29 0.64 -9.21 -14.05
N ASP A 30 -0.60 -9.03 -13.62
CA ASP A 30 -1.39 -7.83 -13.90
C ASP A 30 -0.84 -6.58 -13.21
N ILE A 31 -0.19 -6.72 -12.05
CA ILE A 31 0.38 -5.58 -11.29
C ILE A 31 1.82 -5.28 -11.71
N LEU A 32 2.67 -6.31 -11.82
CA LEU A 32 4.11 -6.10 -11.99
C LEU A 32 4.53 -5.88 -13.45
N ASN A 33 3.68 -6.25 -14.41
CA ASN A 33 3.93 -6.01 -15.83
C ASN A 33 3.05 -4.87 -16.40
N GLN A 34 2.58 -3.97 -15.54
CA GLN A 34 1.95 -2.75 -16.02
C GLN A 34 2.98 -1.91 -16.77
N PRO A 35 2.59 -1.22 -17.85
CA PRO A 35 3.48 -0.27 -18.51
C PRO A 35 3.84 0.83 -17.52
N ASP A 36 4.99 1.48 -17.76
CA ASP A 36 5.35 2.67 -17.00
C ASP A 36 4.20 3.69 -17.04
N PRO A 37 3.86 4.30 -15.90
CA PRO A 37 2.81 5.31 -15.88
C PRO A 37 3.20 6.46 -16.83
N PRO A 38 2.22 7.07 -17.53
CA PRO A 38 2.49 8.11 -18.53
C PRO A 38 3.15 9.35 -17.93
N HIS A 39 2.94 9.58 -16.63
CA HIS A 39 3.64 10.58 -15.85
C HIS A 39 4.24 9.92 -14.62
N ALA A 40 5.54 10.12 -14.44
CA ALA A 40 6.18 9.84 -13.18
C ALA A 40 5.66 10.83 -12.14
N TYR A 41 5.46 10.34 -10.92
CA TYR A 41 5.18 11.22 -9.81
C TYR A 41 6.41 12.10 -9.54
N ASN A 42 6.22 13.42 -9.59
CA ASN A 42 7.27 14.39 -9.32
C ASN A 42 7.05 15.02 -7.94
N PHE A 43 8.01 14.84 -7.04
CA PHE A 43 7.96 15.40 -5.70
C PHE A 43 8.09 16.94 -5.71
N ASP A 44 8.68 17.52 -6.77
CA ASP A 44 8.80 18.97 -6.89
C ASP A 44 7.45 19.62 -7.23
N ASP A 45 6.60 18.97 -8.02
CA ASP A 45 5.26 19.47 -8.35
C ASP A 45 4.42 19.64 -7.08
N GLU A 46 4.55 18.69 -6.14
CA GLU A 46 3.91 18.81 -4.85
C GLU A 46 4.51 19.95 -4.04
N ARG A 47 5.83 19.99 -3.86
CA ARG A 47 6.54 21.05 -3.13
C ARG A 47 6.22 22.46 -3.66
N GLU A 48 6.00 22.62 -4.96
CA GLU A 48 5.53 23.86 -5.55
C GLU A 48 4.05 24.14 -5.27
N ALA A 49 3.18 23.10 -5.31
CA ALA A 49 1.75 23.21 -5.07
C ALA A 49 1.36 23.47 -3.59
N ILE A 50 2.11 22.92 -2.62
CA ILE A 50 1.94 23.24 -1.18
C ILE A 50 2.49 24.63 -0.84
N GLY A 51 3.14 25.32 -1.80
CA GLY A 51 4.02 26.44 -1.50
C GLY A 51 5.23 25.96 -0.69
N ALA A 52 6.20 26.84 -0.42
CA ALA A 52 7.30 26.56 0.49
C ALA A 52 6.81 26.42 1.94
N VAL A 53 5.89 25.49 2.21
CA VAL A 53 5.41 25.14 3.54
C VAL A 53 6.40 24.13 4.08
N ASP A 54 7.26 24.74 4.91
CA ASP A 54 8.06 24.23 6.02
C ASP A 54 7.80 22.77 6.44
N GLU A 55 8.90 22.13 6.86
CA GLU A 55 8.92 20.85 7.59
C GLU A 55 7.61 20.61 8.35
N LEU A 56 6.98 19.44 8.11
CA LEU A 56 5.82 19.01 8.89
C LEU A 56 6.16 19.22 10.37
N ASP A 57 5.29 19.94 11.10
CA ASP A 57 5.43 20.16 12.53
C ASP A 57 5.20 18.83 13.26
N VAL A 58 6.22 17.99 13.24
CA VAL A 58 6.27 16.69 13.89
C VAL A 58 6.97 16.86 15.23
N ASN A 59 6.35 16.33 16.29
CA ASN A 59 6.99 16.31 17.59
C ASN A 59 8.22 15.38 17.54
N THR A 60 9.41 15.96 17.41
CA THR A 60 10.70 15.24 17.48
C THR A 60 11.29 15.25 18.89
N GLY A 61 10.53 15.69 19.90
CA GLY A 61 10.93 15.64 21.30
C GLY A 61 10.91 14.23 21.87
N ASP A 62 11.46 14.09 23.08
CA ASP A 62 11.36 12.84 23.84
C ASP A 62 9.90 12.56 24.18
N ILE A 63 9.51 11.28 24.11
CA ILE A 63 8.16 10.84 24.47
C ILE A 63 7.89 11.10 25.96
N SER A 64 6.77 11.75 26.24
CA SER A 64 6.32 12.07 27.58
C SER A 64 5.41 10.98 28.17
N VAL A 65 5.28 10.96 29.50
CA VAL A 65 4.40 9.98 30.18
C VAL A 65 2.94 10.24 29.87
N GLU A 66 2.52 11.50 29.76
CA GLU A 66 1.16 11.89 29.39
C GLU A 66 0.76 11.42 27.99
N GLU A 67 1.69 11.38 27.04
CA GLU A 67 1.45 10.85 25.69
C GLU A 67 1.18 9.33 25.72
N THR A 68 1.76 8.59 26.67
CA THR A 68 1.58 7.14 26.77
C THR A 68 0.30 6.70 27.48
N GLU A 69 -0.36 7.60 28.22
CA GLU A 69 -1.58 7.29 28.98
C GLU A 69 -2.86 7.40 28.15
N THR A 70 -2.79 7.96 26.94
CA THR A 70 -3.96 8.26 26.09
C THR A 70 -4.20 7.24 24.96
N ALA A 71 -3.52 6.09 24.99
CA ALA A 71 -3.64 5.00 23.99
C ALA A 71 -4.83 4.07 24.23
#